data_AF-A0A0F9NSJ6-F1
#
_entry.id   AF-A0A0F9NSJ6-F1
#
_cell.length_a   1.000
_cell.length_b   1.000
_cell.length_c   1.000
_cell.angle_alpha   90.00
_cell.angle_beta   90.00
_cell.angle_gamma   90.00
#
_symmetry.space_group_name_H-M   'P 1'
#
loop_
_entity.id
_entity.type
_entity.pdbx_description
1 polymer ?
#
loop_
_entity_poly.entity_id
_entity_poly.type
_entity_poly.pdbx_seq_one_letter_code
_entity_poly.pdbx_strand_id
1 'polypeptide(L)'
;MPPFRKRLKQGMRWNMSENTPKQPPQSAPVPGDRIAKVLSRAGIASRREAERMIEAGRVRVNGTQIDSPALNVTARDEISVDGVRVGDPEPPRMWLYHKPTGIVTTNRDEKGRGTIFDDLPDDMPRVMSIGRLDLNSEGLLLLTNDGEVKRKLELPSNGWLRRYRVRVNGRPSEETVEPLRKGITVDGERFQPMTVAIDRQQGANAWLTVGLREGKNREIRRAMEAVHLSVNRLIRTSYGPFQLGELKPGEVEEVKRKVVRDQLGIELVDNSGTAAKKKPSQLKRTPRKPGAPGPGRPGLPKAPTEKPSAAKPASGKPKPGYGKSKPSRPTSDSTAPRKFGTRVKSTRKP
;
A
#
# COMPACT_ATOMS: atom_id res chain seq x y z
N MET A 1 38.09 -35.73 68.26
CA MET A 1 37.60 -34.93 67.12
C MET A 1 37.47 -33.49 67.58
N PRO A 2 38.18 -32.54 66.94
CA PRO A 2 37.49 -31.48 66.19
C PRO A 2 37.80 -31.49 64.67
N PRO A 3 37.14 -30.66 63.83
CA PRO A 3 37.10 -30.83 62.37
C PRO A 3 38.14 -30.01 61.56
N PHE A 4 38.08 -30.20 60.23
CA PHE A 4 39.05 -29.79 59.22
C PHE A 4 38.98 -28.33 58.72
N ARG A 5 40.16 -27.80 58.38
CA ARG A 5 40.48 -26.85 57.27
C ARG A 5 39.72 -25.51 57.16
N LYS A 6 40.51 -24.44 57.11
CA LYS A 6 40.62 -23.57 55.91
C LYS A 6 42.07 -23.06 55.78
N ARG A 7 42.66 -23.16 54.58
CA ARG A 7 43.98 -22.61 54.24
C ARG A 7 43.87 -21.89 52.91
N LEU A 8 44.30 -20.62 52.84
CA LEU A 8 44.29 -19.84 51.61
C LEU A 8 45.28 -20.40 50.58
N LYS A 9 44.97 -20.19 49.29
CA LYS A 9 45.96 -20.04 48.23
C LYS A 9 45.54 -18.92 47.28
N GLN A 10 46.52 -18.28 46.64
CA GLN A 10 46.34 -17.03 45.92
C GLN A 10 45.71 -17.18 44.53
N GLY A 11 45.05 -16.09 44.11
CA GLY A 11 45.13 -15.45 42.79
C GLY A 11 45.39 -16.32 41.55
N MET A 12 44.35 -16.43 40.71
CA MET A 12 44.49 -16.89 39.33
C MET A 12 43.87 -15.84 38.40
N ARG A 13 44.72 -15.03 37.76
CA ARG A 13 44.31 -14.03 36.76
C ARG A 13 44.01 -14.74 35.44
N TRP A 14 42.75 -14.80 35.04
CA TRP A 14 42.35 -15.28 33.72
C TRP A 14 42.36 -14.12 32.72
N ASN A 15 43.35 -14.11 31.83
CA ASN A 15 43.33 -13.23 30.66
C ASN A 15 42.26 -13.75 29.68
N MET A 16 41.16 -13.03 29.52
CA MET A 16 40.21 -13.27 28.43
C MET A 16 40.69 -12.53 27.18
N SER A 17 41.43 -13.23 26.32
CA SER A 17 41.80 -12.80 24.99
C SER A 17 41.48 -13.88 23.96
N GLU A 18 40.72 -13.52 22.93
CA GLU A 18 40.66 -14.17 21.62
C GLU A 18 40.25 -15.66 21.57
N ASN A 19 38.93 -15.91 21.68
CA ASN A 19 38.33 -17.01 20.91
C ASN A 19 36.86 -16.72 20.51
N THR A 20 36.63 -15.60 19.82
CA THR A 20 35.35 -15.37 19.12
C THR A 20 35.35 -16.19 17.84
N PRO A 21 34.37 -17.08 17.59
CA PRO A 21 34.29 -17.84 16.34
C PRO A 21 34.13 -16.88 15.16
N LYS A 22 35.20 -16.74 14.37
CA LYS A 22 35.29 -15.84 13.22
C LYS A 22 34.23 -16.25 12.20
N GLN A 23 33.28 -15.35 11.89
CA GLN A 23 32.28 -15.62 10.86
C GLN A 23 32.99 -15.98 9.54
N PRO A 24 32.47 -16.97 8.78
CA PRO A 24 33.06 -17.32 7.50
C PRO A 24 33.07 -16.08 6.59
N PRO A 25 34.14 -15.88 5.79
CA PRO A 25 34.24 -14.69 4.95
C PRO A 25 33.04 -14.62 4.01
N GLN A 26 32.37 -13.48 3.98
CA GLN A 26 31.32 -13.22 3.00
C GLN A 26 31.96 -13.31 1.61
N SER A 27 31.50 -14.27 0.80
CA SER A 27 31.95 -14.40 -0.59
C SER A 27 31.66 -13.10 -1.33
N ALA A 28 32.60 -12.68 -2.18
CA ALA A 28 32.44 -11.46 -2.97
C ALA A 28 31.14 -11.53 -3.77
N PRO A 29 30.37 -10.43 -3.87
CA PRO A 29 29.07 -10.44 -4.54
C PRO A 29 29.25 -10.83 -6.01
N VAL A 30 28.74 -12.01 -6.38
CA VAL A 30 28.70 -12.47 -7.77
C VAL A 30 27.95 -11.41 -8.59
N PRO A 31 28.52 -10.86 -9.67
CA PRO A 31 27.88 -9.81 -10.45
C PRO A 31 26.48 -10.20 -10.96
N GLY A 32 25.63 -9.19 -11.15
CA GLY A 32 24.25 -9.37 -11.62
C GLY A 32 23.23 -9.67 -10.52
N ASP A 33 21.98 -9.81 -10.94
CA ASP A 33 20.83 -10.15 -10.10
C ASP A 33 20.38 -11.58 -10.41
N ARG A 34 19.91 -12.33 -9.39
CA ARG A 34 19.32 -13.67 -9.61
C ARG A 34 18.18 -13.60 -10.62
N ILE A 35 18.16 -14.47 -11.63
CA ILE A 35 17.18 -14.38 -12.73
C ILE A 35 15.71 -14.41 -12.25
N ALA A 36 15.38 -15.18 -11.21
CA ALA A 36 14.04 -15.16 -10.61
C ALA A 36 13.65 -13.80 -9.99
N LYS A 37 14.62 -12.98 -9.55
CA LYS A 37 14.39 -11.58 -9.15
C LYS A 37 14.15 -10.70 -10.38
N VAL A 38 14.89 -10.88 -11.47
CA VAL A 38 14.75 -10.09 -12.71
C VAL A 38 13.41 -10.37 -13.38
N LEU A 39 13.03 -11.63 -13.58
CA LEU A 39 11.70 -12.03 -14.09
C LEU A 39 10.56 -11.51 -13.20
N SER A 40 10.78 -11.42 -11.88
CA SER A 40 9.80 -10.84 -10.96
C SER A 40 9.79 -9.30 -10.92
N ARG A 41 10.78 -8.63 -11.51
CA ARG A 41 10.83 -7.16 -11.71
C ARG A 41 10.28 -6.74 -13.06
N ALA A 42 10.51 -7.52 -14.11
CA ALA A 42 9.93 -7.34 -15.44
C ALA A 42 8.45 -7.79 -15.54
N GLY A 43 7.70 -7.75 -14.43
CA GLY A 43 6.29 -8.12 -14.34
C GLY A 43 5.99 -9.63 -14.43
N ILE A 44 6.73 -10.39 -15.25
CA ILE A 44 6.41 -11.75 -15.73
C ILE A 44 5.74 -12.66 -14.70
N ALA A 45 6.32 -12.83 -13.51
CA ALA A 45 5.76 -13.73 -12.50
C ALA A 45 6.19 -13.40 -11.05
N SER A 46 5.68 -14.15 -10.07
CA SER A 46 6.25 -14.10 -8.70
C SER A 46 7.61 -14.80 -8.68
N ARG A 47 8.52 -14.50 -7.73
CA ARG A 47 9.83 -15.21 -7.66
C ARG A 47 9.70 -16.74 -7.64
N ARG A 48 8.77 -17.29 -6.84
CA ARG A 48 8.49 -18.74 -6.79
C ARG A 48 7.91 -19.29 -8.09
N GLU A 49 7.22 -18.46 -8.85
CA GLU A 49 6.70 -18.86 -10.15
C GLU A 49 7.80 -18.78 -11.23
N ALA A 50 8.69 -17.79 -11.15
CA ALA A 50 9.88 -17.71 -11.98
C ALA A 50 10.83 -18.90 -11.70
N GLU A 51 11.04 -19.26 -10.43
CA GLU A 51 11.74 -20.48 -10.01
C GLU A 51 11.13 -21.72 -10.69
N ARG A 52 9.80 -21.92 -10.60
CA ARG A 52 9.11 -23.04 -11.28
C ARG A 52 9.17 -23.00 -12.81
N MET A 53 9.14 -21.81 -13.44
CA MET A 53 9.27 -21.69 -14.90
C MET A 53 10.68 -22.03 -15.39
N ILE A 54 11.71 -21.74 -14.58
CA ILE A 54 13.10 -22.11 -14.85
C ILE A 54 13.27 -23.64 -14.70
N GLU A 55 12.77 -24.21 -13.61
CA GLU A 55 12.76 -25.68 -13.39
C GLU A 55 11.99 -26.43 -14.49
N ALA A 56 10.94 -25.81 -15.05
CA ALA A 56 10.18 -26.33 -16.20
C ALA A 56 10.84 -26.05 -17.58
N GLY A 57 12.04 -25.48 -17.63
CA GLY A 57 12.79 -25.22 -18.87
C GLY A 57 12.20 -24.13 -19.78
N ARG A 58 11.24 -23.33 -19.30
CA ARG A 58 10.53 -22.30 -20.09
C ARG A 58 11.35 -21.02 -20.27
N VAL A 59 12.45 -20.87 -19.54
CA VAL A 59 13.29 -19.67 -19.52
C VAL A 59 14.59 -19.90 -20.28
N ARG A 60 14.96 -18.93 -21.12
CA ARG A 60 16.22 -18.89 -21.85
C ARG A 60 17.00 -17.62 -21.53
N VAL A 61 18.32 -17.73 -21.51
CA VAL A 61 19.27 -16.62 -21.35
C VAL A 61 20.30 -16.72 -22.48
N ASN A 62 20.45 -15.65 -23.26
CA ASN A 62 21.30 -15.59 -24.46
C ASN A 62 21.03 -16.77 -25.42
N GLY A 63 19.75 -17.13 -25.60
CA GLY A 63 19.28 -18.26 -26.41
C GLY A 63 19.30 -19.63 -25.70
N THR A 64 20.22 -19.83 -24.77
CA THR A 64 20.40 -21.09 -24.02
C THR A 64 19.30 -21.29 -22.98
N GLN A 65 18.68 -22.47 -22.96
CA GLN A 65 17.71 -22.84 -21.93
C GLN A 65 18.40 -23.04 -20.58
N ILE A 66 17.77 -22.54 -19.51
CA ILE A 66 18.25 -22.73 -18.14
C ILE A 66 17.30 -23.61 -17.34
N ASP A 67 17.86 -24.38 -16.41
CA ASP A 67 17.19 -25.32 -15.51
C ASP A 67 17.25 -24.88 -14.03
N SER A 68 18.25 -24.07 -13.67
CA SER A 68 18.52 -23.66 -12.30
C SER A 68 18.21 -22.19 -12.01
N PRO A 69 17.38 -21.87 -11.00
CA PRO A 69 17.22 -20.50 -10.50
C PRO A 69 18.44 -19.98 -9.73
N ALA A 70 19.57 -20.71 -9.77
CA ALA A 70 20.85 -20.29 -9.21
C ALA A 70 21.52 -19.13 -9.98
N LEU A 71 21.22 -19.00 -11.28
CA LEU A 71 21.91 -18.09 -12.20
C LEU A 71 21.70 -16.60 -11.83
N ASN A 72 22.80 -15.84 -11.80
CA ASN A 72 22.78 -14.38 -11.86
C ASN A 72 22.86 -13.92 -13.32
N VAL A 73 22.14 -12.86 -13.64
CA VAL A 73 22.11 -12.21 -14.96
C VAL A 73 22.31 -10.72 -14.83
N THR A 74 22.84 -10.10 -15.87
CA THR A 74 23.19 -8.67 -15.95
C THR A 74 22.28 -7.93 -16.94
N ALA A 75 22.38 -6.60 -16.99
CA ALA A 75 21.69 -5.78 -17.99
C ALA A 75 22.22 -5.96 -19.44
N ARG A 76 23.14 -6.91 -19.68
CA ARG A 76 23.62 -7.31 -21.02
C ARG A 76 23.00 -8.61 -21.51
N ASP A 77 22.37 -9.38 -20.63
CA ASP A 77 21.89 -10.72 -20.93
C ASP A 77 20.47 -10.68 -21.51
N GLU A 78 20.27 -11.31 -22.67
CA GLU A 78 18.95 -11.40 -23.31
C GLU A 78 18.15 -12.55 -22.71
N ILE A 79 17.14 -12.22 -21.92
CA ILE A 79 16.24 -13.17 -21.27
C ILE A 79 14.98 -13.33 -22.14
N SER A 80 14.52 -14.57 -22.33
CA SER A 80 13.20 -14.86 -22.89
C SER A 80 12.47 -15.94 -22.09
N VAL A 81 11.14 -15.90 -22.13
CA VAL A 81 10.24 -16.90 -21.52
C VAL A 81 9.26 -17.36 -22.58
N ASP A 82 9.15 -18.67 -22.79
CA ASP A 82 8.35 -19.30 -23.85
C ASP A 82 8.65 -18.74 -25.26
N GLY A 83 9.89 -18.28 -25.50
CA GLY A 83 10.33 -17.65 -26.74
C GLY A 83 10.06 -16.15 -26.86
N VAL A 84 9.29 -15.54 -25.93
CA VAL A 84 9.06 -14.10 -25.88
C VAL A 84 10.18 -13.41 -25.10
N ARG A 85 10.84 -12.41 -25.71
CA ARG A 85 11.88 -11.60 -25.04
C ARG A 85 11.28 -10.83 -23.85
N VAL A 86 11.95 -10.90 -22.71
CA VAL A 86 11.62 -10.12 -21.51
C VAL A 86 12.07 -8.67 -21.72
N GLY A 87 11.16 -7.72 -21.55
CA GLY A 87 11.45 -6.29 -21.63
C GLY A 87 12.19 -5.75 -20.40
N ASP A 88 12.66 -4.50 -20.50
CA ASP A 88 13.25 -3.80 -19.37
C ASP A 88 12.27 -3.71 -18.18
N PRO A 89 12.76 -3.78 -16.92
CA PRO A 89 11.90 -3.68 -15.74
C PRO A 89 11.25 -2.29 -15.65
N GLU A 90 9.98 -2.25 -15.24
CA GLU A 90 9.28 -0.98 -15.00
C GLU A 90 10.05 -0.11 -13.98
N PRO A 91 10.03 1.23 -14.12
CA PRO A 91 10.50 2.11 -13.05
C PRO A 91 9.68 1.86 -11.78
N PRO A 92 10.29 1.91 -10.58
CA PRO A 92 9.55 1.68 -9.34
C PRO A 92 8.42 2.69 -9.13
N ARG A 93 7.21 2.15 -8.97
CA ARG A 93 5.94 2.85 -8.73
C ARG A 93 5.35 2.36 -7.41
N MET A 94 4.53 3.20 -6.78
CA MET A 94 3.87 2.85 -5.52
C MET A 94 2.47 3.45 -5.50
N TRP A 95 1.52 2.72 -4.92
CA TRP A 95 0.12 3.13 -4.82
C TRP A 95 -0.35 3.12 -3.37
N LEU A 96 -1.28 4.02 -3.06
CA LEU A 96 -2.13 3.99 -1.88
C LEU A 96 -3.39 3.20 -2.27
N TYR A 97 -3.83 2.27 -1.43
CA TYR A 97 -5.07 1.52 -1.62
C TYR A 97 -5.84 1.45 -0.31
N HIS A 98 -7.13 1.80 -0.33
CA HIS A 98 -8.00 1.66 0.83
C HIS A 98 -8.61 0.26 0.85
N LYS A 99 -7.87 -0.70 1.42
CA LYS A 99 -8.36 -2.07 1.59
C LYS A 99 -9.69 -2.08 2.40
N PRO A 100 -10.80 -2.61 1.87
CA PRO A 100 -12.03 -2.83 2.64
C PRO A 100 -11.90 -4.02 3.61
N THR A 101 -12.89 -4.22 4.47
CA THR A 101 -13.04 -5.46 5.26
C THR A 101 -13.54 -6.61 4.37
N GLY A 102 -13.38 -7.87 4.82
CA GLY A 102 -13.92 -9.06 4.15
C GLY A 102 -12.98 -9.74 3.16
N ILE A 103 -11.92 -9.07 2.70
CA ILE A 103 -10.90 -9.62 1.79
C ILE A 103 -9.53 -9.82 2.46
N VAL A 104 -8.72 -10.75 1.94
CA VAL A 104 -7.41 -11.16 2.48
C VAL A 104 -6.19 -10.59 1.74
N THR A 105 -5.16 -10.16 2.47
CA THR A 105 -3.88 -9.75 1.86
C THR A 105 -2.96 -10.96 1.59
N THR A 106 -3.19 -11.64 0.46
CA THR A 106 -2.37 -12.73 -0.09
C THR A 106 -2.55 -12.80 -1.63
N ASN A 107 -1.57 -13.33 -2.38
CA ASN A 107 -1.69 -13.54 -3.84
C ASN A 107 -2.55 -14.76 -4.22
N ARG A 108 -2.89 -15.60 -3.24
CA ARG A 108 -3.75 -16.79 -3.38
C ARG A 108 -4.28 -17.17 -2.00
N ASP A 109 -5.56 -17.48 -1.89
CA ASP A 109 -6.16 -17.95 -0.66
C ASP A 109 -6.57 -19.43 -0.76
N GLU A 110 -6.09 -20.25 0.17
CA GLU A 110 -6.37 -21.69 0.23
C GLU A 110 -7.82 -22.01 0.62
N LYS A 111 -8.58 -21.01 1.07
CA LYS A 111 -9.98 -21.15 1.54
C LYS A 111 -10.98 -20.44 0.64
N GLY A 112 -10.58 -20.09 -0.59
CA GLY A 112 -11.45 -19.49 -1.61
C GLY A 112 -12.00 -18.10 -1.25
N ARG A 113 -11.37 -17.38 -0.32
CA ARG A 113 -11.79 -16.01 0.05
C ARG A 113 -11.19 -15.01 -0.92
N GLY A 114 -11.99 -14.01 -1.32
CA GLY A 114 -11.52 -12.89 -2.14
C GLY A 114 -10.29 -12.23 -1.52
N THR A 115 -9.28 -12.02 -2.35
CA THR A 115 -8.02 -11.38 -1.98
C THR A 115 -8.07 -9.87 -2.28
N ILE A 116 -7.04 -9.14 -1.86
CA ILE A 116 -6.87 -7.74 -2.29
C ILE A 116 -6.65 -7.60 -3.79
N PHE A 117 -6.17 -8.64 -4.50
CA PHE A 117 -5.82 -8.56 -5.92
C PHE A 117 -7.03 -8.80 -6.83
N ASP A 118 -8.09 -9.42 -6.29
CA ASP A 118 -9.39 -9.57 -6.96
C ASP A 118 -10.29 -8.31 -6.78
N ASP A 119 -9.81 -7.32 -6.01
CA ASP A 119 -10.48 -6.04 -5.68
C ASP A 119 -9.73 -4.83 -6.27
N LEU A 120 -8.63 -5.05 -7.02
CA LEU A 120 -7.91 -3.99 -7.73
C LEU A 120 -8.53 -3.71 -9.11
N PRO A 121 -8.44 -2.48 -9.63
CA PRO A 121 -8.79 -2.17 -11.02
C PRO A 121 -7.97 -3.00 -12.04
N ASP A 122 -8.63 -3.47 -13.11
CA ASP A 122 -8.03 -4.30 -14.17
C ASP A 122 -6.89 -3.61 -14.94
N ASP A 123 -6.81 -2.27 -14.91
CA ASP A 123 -5.76 -1.47 -15.56
C ASP A 123 -4.47 -1.34 -14.71
N MET A 124 -4.46 -1.88 -13.48
CA MET A 124 -3.27 -1.88 -12.65
C MET A 124 -2.16 -2.80 -13.21
N PRO A 125 -0.89 -2.35 -13.22
CA PRO A 125 0.23 -3.26 -13.47
C PRO A 125 0.34 -4.27 -12.32
N ARG A 126 1.10 -5.34 -12.53
CA ARG A 126 1.28 -6.37 -11.50
C ARG A 126 2.02 -5.82 -10.27
N VAL A 127 1.30 -5.68 -9.16
CA VAL A 127 1.80 -5.14 -7.89
C VAL A 127 1.96 -6.20 -6.78
N MET A 128 2.64 -5.81 -5.71
CA MET A 128 2.82 -6.54 -4.46
C MET A 128 2.40 -5.66 -3.28
N SER A 129 1.76 -6.24 -2.26
CA SER A 129 1.46 -5.50 -1.03
C SER A 129 2.70 -5.25 -0.18
N ILE A 130 2.72 -4.12 0.52
CA ILE A 130 3.73 -3.76 1.52
C ILE A 130 3.12 -3.94 2.90
N GLY A 131 3.60 -4.95 3.63
CA GLY A 131 2.95 -5.50 4.79
C GLY A 131 1.61 -6.17 4.45
N ARG A 132 0.76 -6.29 5.48
CA ARG A 132 -0.59 -6.86 5.41
C ARG A 132 -1.57 -6.04 6.25
N LEU A 133 -2.85 -6.35 6.10
CA LEU A 133 -3.94 -6.04 7.04
C LEU A 133 -4.79 -7.31 7.21
N ASP A 134 -5.40 -7.50 8.38
CA ASP A 134 -6.29 -8.64 8.61
C ASP A 134 -7.55 -8.58 7.73
N LEU A 135 -8.24 -9.72 7.60
CA LEU A 135 -9.58 -9.84 6.99
C LEU A 135 -10.56 -8.77 7.50
N ASN A 136 -10.60 -8.57 8.82
CA ASN A 136 -11.55 -7.67 9.50
C ASN A 136 -10.95 -6.27 9.79
N SER A 137 -9.83 -5.93 9.14
CA SER A 137 -9.11 -4.67 9.27
C SER A 137 -9.01 -3.97 7.91
N GLU A 138 -9.13 -2.65 7.90
CA GLU A 138 -9.34 -1.83 6.70
C GLU A 138 -8.38 -0.62 6.65
N GLY A 139 -8.50 0.20 5.61
CA GLY A 139 -7.72 1.42 5.43
C GLY A 139 -6.43 1.19 4.62
N LEU A 140 -5.46 2.07 4.84
CA LEU A 140 -4.30 2.23 3.97
C LEU A 140 -3.43 0.96 3.89
N LEU A 141 -3.39 0.35 2.71
CA LEU A 141 -2.37 -0.61 2.30
C LEU A 141 -1.55 0.03 1.18
N LEU A 142 -0.22 -0.08 1.27
CA LEU A 142 0.67 0.38 0.19
C LEU A 142 0.92 -0.79 -0.76
N LEU A 143 0.92 -0.51 -2.06
CA LEU A 143 1.20 -1.46 -3.13
C LEU A 143 2.40 -0.97 -3.95
N THR A 144 3.21 -1.85 -4.55
CA THR A 144 4.33 -1.48 -5.43
C THR A 144 4.65 -2.56 -6.45
N ASN A 145 5.18 -2.18 -7.61
CA ASN A 145 5.72 -3.11 -8.61
C ASN A 145 7.15 -3.59 -8.24
N ASP A 146 7.87 -2.90 -7.33
CA ASP A 146 9.26 -3.20 -7.01
C ASP A 146 9.51 -3.85 -5.64
N GLY A 147 10.35 -4.89 -5.64
CA GLY A 147 10.69 -5.68 -4.45
C GLY A 147 11.64 -4.99 -3.46
N GLU A 148 12.42 -4.00 -3.89
CA GLU A 148 13.34 -3.25 -3.02
C GLU A 148 12.61 -2.09 -2.33
N VAL A 149 11.69 -1.40 -3.01
CA VAL A 149 10.70 -0.49 -2.38
C VAL A 149 9.93 -1.21 -1.27
N LYS A 150 9.34 -2.38 -1.59
CA LYS A 150 8.66 -3.23 -0.62
C LYS A 150 9.57 -3.57 0.57
N ARG A 151 10.78 -4.08 0.33
CA ARG A 151 11.74 -4.44 1.39
C ARG A 151 12.12 -3.22 2.26
N LYS A 152 12.34 -2.05 1.67
CA LYS A 152 12.73 -0.82 2.39
C LYS A 152 11.63 -0.28 3.30
N LEU A 153 10.36 -0.56 2.99
CA LEU A 153 9.22 -0.24 3.85
C LEU A 153 8.90 -1.35 4.88
N GLU A 154 9.15 -2.62 4.56
CA GLU A 154 8.91 -3.75 5.48
C GLU A 154 10.01 -3.98 6.53
N LEU A 155 11.24 -3.52 6.30
CA LEU A 155 12.39 -3.69 7.21
C LEU A 155 12.10 -3.17 8.63
N PRO A 156 12.14 -4.03 9.69
CA PRO A 156 11.84 -3.62 11.06
C PRO A 156 12.77 -2.51 11.60
N SER A 157 14.03 -2.50 11.17
CA SER A 157 15.04 -1.47 11.50
C SER A 157 14.59 -0.05 11.22
N ASN A 158 13.69 0.13 10.24
CA ASN A 158 13.27 1.44 9.77
C ASN A 158 12.11 2.00 10.63
N GLY A 159 11.53 1.19 11.53
CA GLY A 159 10.61 1.63 12.59
C GLY A 159 9.42 2.47 12.11
N TRP A 160 8.95 2.26 10.88
CA TRP A 160 7.94 3.10 10.24
C TRP A 160 6.66 3.17 11.08
N LEU A 161 6.31 4.36 11.54
CA LEU A 161 5.12 4.59 12.36
C LEU A 161 3.85 4.32 11.55
N ARG A 162 3.11 3.28 11.92
CA ARG A 162 1.76 3.02 11.43
C ARG A 162 0.76 3.65 12.41
N ARG A 163 -0.16 4.48 11.90
CA ARG A 163 -1.26 5.06 12.69
C ARG A 163 -2.59 4.43 12.31
N TYR A 164 -3.46 4.28 13.29
CA TYR A 164 -4.77 3.67 13.16
C TYR A 164 -5.83 4.47 13.90
N ARG A 165 -7.04 4.52 13.33
CA ARG A 165 -8.27 4.86 14.07
C ARG A 165 -8.90 3.55 14.54
N VAL A 166 -9.14 3.43 15.82
CA VAL A 166 -9.63 2.23 16.49
C VAL A 166 -10.96 2.54 17.16
N ARG A 167 -12.03 1.83 16.82
CA ARG A 167 -13.29 1.88 17.57
C ARG A 167 -13.35 0.69 18.49
N VAL A 168 -13.51 0.93 19.79
CA VAL A 168 -13.64 -0.11 20.82
C VAL A 168 -15.04 -0.14 21.42
N ASN A 169 -15.44 -1.31 21.91
CA ASN A 169 -16.46 -1.46 22.95
C ASN A 169 -15.78 -1.31 24.32
N GLY A 170 -16.44 -0.63 25.27
CA GLY A 170 -15.89 -0.29 26.57
C GLY A 170 -15.82 1.23 26.83
N ARG A 171 -15.22 1.59 27.96
CA ARG A 171 -15.02 2.98 28.41
C ARG A 171 -13.55 3.19 28.80
N PRO A 172 -12.62 3.43 27.86
CA PRO A 172 -11.23 3.71 28.20
C PRO A 172 -11.09 4.91 29.14
N SER A 173 -10.37 4.72 30.24
CA SER A 173 -9.73 5.81 30.99
C SER A 173 -8.26 5.95 30.59
N GLU A 174 -7.62 7.05 30.99
CA GLU A 174 -6.16 7.22 30.85
C GLU A 174 -5.41 6.05 31.52
N GLU A 175 -5.85 5.63 32.71
CA GLU A 175 -5.30 4.47 33.45
C GLU A 175 -5.45 3.16 32.66
N THR A 176 -6.53 3.01 31.89
CA THR A 176 -6.80 1.81 31.07
C THR A 176 -5.83 1.70 29.90
N VAL A 177 -5.45 2.84 29.29
CA VAL A 177 -4.54 2.86 28.12
C VAL A 177 -3.06 3.00 28.49
N GLU A 178 -2.76 3.38 29.73
CA GLU A 178 -1.40 3.58 30.22
C GLU A 178 -0.48 2.33 30.15
N PRO A 179 -0.97 1.09 30.39
CA PRO A 179 -0.19 -0.13 30.12
C PRO A 179 0.24 -0.27 28.65
N LEU A 180 -0.59 0.21 27.70
CA LEU A 180 -0.28 0.18 26.27
C LEU A 180 0.82 1.18 25.92
N ARG A 181 0.80 2.36 26.57
CA ARG A 181 1.83 3.40 26.42
C ARG A 181 3.18 2.97 26.99
N LYS A 182 3.19 2.16 28.06
CA LYS A 182 4.39 1.54 28.63
C LYS A 182 4.84 0.26 27.91
N GLY A 183 4.03 -0.24 26.97
CA GLY A 183 4.21 -1.52 26.28
C GLY A 183 3.89 -2.71 27.20
N ILE A 184 3.06 -3.63 26.72
CA ILE A 184 2.42 -4.69 27.51
C ILE A 184 2.87 -6.09 27.03
N THR A 185 2.91 -7.08 27.92
CA THR A 185 3.12 -8.49 27.54
C THR A 185 1.77 -9.19 27.40
N VAL A 186 1.51 -9.83 26.25
CA VAL A 186 0.26 -10.55 25.96
C VAL A 186 0.62 -11.93 25.39
N ASP A 187 0.05 -13.00 25.95
CA ASP A 187 0.33 -14.40 25.58
C ASP A 187 1.84 -14.76 25.56
N GLY A 188 2.62 -14.19 26.49
CA GLY A 188 4.08 -14.34 26.56
C GLY A 188 4.87 -13.45 25.59
N GLU A 189 4.21 -12.74 24.68
CA GLU A 189 4.83 -11.82 23.72
C GLU A 189 4.82 -10.38 24.25
N ARG A 190 6.00 -9.75 24.40
CA ARG A 190 6.09 -8.32 24.71
C ARG A 190 5.78 -7.47 23.47
N PHE A 191 4.85 -6.53 23.61
CA PHE A 191 4.63 -5.42 22.69
C PHE A 191 5.36 -4.16 23.17
N GLN A 192 5.80 -3.35 22.22
CA GLN A 192 6.46 -2.06 22.44
C GLN A 192 5.48 -0.98 22.92
N PRO A 193 5.99 0.12 23.51
CA PRO A 193 5.24 1.36 23.75
C PRO A 193 4.40 1.81 22.55
N MET A 194 3.09 1.95 22.74
CA MET A 194 2.16 2.48 21.74
C MET A 194 1.77 3.93 22.06
N THR A 195 1.73 4.81 21.07
CA THR A 195 1.03 6.09 21.23
C THR A 195 -0.46 5.82 21.24
N VAL A 196 -1.16 6.11 22.35
CA VAL A 196 -2.61 5.92 22.46
C VAL A 196 -3.27 7.20 22.99
N ALA A 197 -4.17 7.77 22.19
CA ALA A 197 -5.00 8.91 22.54
C ALA A 197 -6.49 8.54 22.41
N ILE A 198 -7.32 8.99 23.35
CA ILE A 198 -8.77 8.80 23.33
C ILE A 198 -9.39 9.98 22.56
N ASP A 199 -9.95 9.72 21.38
CA ASP A 199 -10.45 10.78 20.48
C ASP A 199 -11.84 11.28 20.88
N ARG A 200 -12.73 10.34 21.25
CA ARG A 200 -14.14 10.57 21.58
C ARG A 200 -14.74 9.34 22.23
N GLN A 201 -15.51 9.53 23.31
CA GLN A 201 -16.31 8.47 23.95
C GLN A 201 -17.81 8.77 23.81
N GLN A 202 -18.63 7.74 23.59
CA GLN A 202 -20.10 7.85 23.52
C GLN A 202 -20.76 6.54 23.99
N GLY A 203 -21.43 6.59 25.14
CA GLY A 203 -22.15 5.45 25.72
C GLY A 203 -21.23 4.31 26.19
N ALA A 204 -21.16 3.24 25.38
CA ALA A 204 -20.31 2.08 25.57
C ALA A 204 -19.28 1.91 24.43
N ASN A 205 -19.07 2.94 23.59
CA ASN A 205 -18.09 2.92 22.52
C ASN A 205 -17.12 4.10 22.66
N ALA A 206 -15.87 3.90 22.27
CA ALA A 206 -14.90 4.97 22.12
C ALA A 206 -14.13 4.85 20.79
N TRP A 207 -13.67 5.98 20.30
CA TRP A 207 -12.67 6.09 19.24
C TRP A 207 -11.31 6.46 19.85
N LEU A 208 -10.26 5.80 19.40
CA LEU A 208 -8.88 6.04 19.80
C LEU A 208 -7.98 6.16 18.57
N THR A 209 -7.01 7.06 18.64
CA THR A 209 -5.88 7.12 17.70
C THR A 209 -4.73 6.31 18.29
N VAL A 210 -4.27 5.29 17.57
CA VAL A 210 -3.19 4.39 17.99
C VAL A 210 -2.02 4.45 17.01
N GLY A 211 -0.81 4.61 17.53
CA GLY A 211 0.44 4.62 16.76
C GLY A 211 1.45 3.60 17.28
N LEU A 212 1.99 2.78 16.38
CA LEU A 212 3.02 1.76 16.66
C LEU A 212 4.08 1.70 15.57
N ARG A 213 5.29 1.27 15.93
CA ARG A 213 6.46 1.14 15.02
C ARG A 213 6.79 -0.30 14.63
N GLU A 214 6.16 -1.27 15.29
CA GLU A 214 6.17 -2.69 14.91
C GLU A 214 4.87 -3.08 14.16
N GLY A 215 4.53 -4.37 14.13
CA GLY A 215 3.49 -4.93 13.26
C GLY A 215 3.31 -6.43 13.45
N LYS A 216 3.22 -6.86 14.71
CA LYS A 216 3.04 -8.24 15.16
C LYS A 216 1.63 -8.76 14.82
N ASN A 217 1.40 -10.06 14.98
CA ASN A 217 0.11 -10.65 14.61
C ASN A 217 -1.02 -10.08 15.50
N ARG A 218 -1.98 -9.41 14.84
CA ARG A 218 -3.19 -8.83 15.46
C ARG A 218 -2.90 -7.89 16.64
N GLU A 219 -1.72 -7.26 16.64
CA GLU A 219 -1.11 -6.56 17.77
C GLU A 219 -2.07 -5.61 18.51
N ILE A 220 -2.67 -4.62 17.83
CA ILE A 220 -3.64 -3.68 18.42
C ILE A 220 -4.81 -4.39 19.08
N ARG A 221 -5.31 -5.49 18.48
CA ARG A 221 -6.48 -6.21 19.00
C ARG A 221 -6.13 -6.93 20.29
N ARG A 222 -5.03 -7.70 20.30
CA ARG A 222 -4.51 -8.39 21.50
C ARG A 222 -4.14 -7.40 22.61
N ALA A 223 -3.53 -6.27 22.26
CA ALA A 223 -3.16 -5.22 23.21
C ALA A 223 -4.40 -4.57 23.87
N MET A 224 -5.40 -4.19 23.08
CA MET A 224 -6.65 -3.61 23.60
C MET A 224 -7.47 -4.62 24.43
N GLU A 225 -7.52 -5.88 23.99
CA GLU A 225 -8.20 -6.98 24.69
C GLU A 225 -7.56 -7.27 26.05
N ALA A 226 -6.24 -7.19 26.15
CA ALA A 226 -5.49 -7.29 27.41
C ALA A 226 -5.73 -6.11 28.40
N VAL A 227 -6.36 -5.02 27.97
CA VAL A 227 -6.88 -3.93 28.84
C VAL A 227 -8.41 -3.85 28.81
N HIS A 228 -9.07 -4.97 28.49
CA HIS A 228 -10.53 -5.15 28.50
C HIS A 228 -11.32 -4.27 27.51
N LEU A 229 -10.70 -3.86 26.39
CA LEU A 229 -11.32 -3.09 25.31
C LEU A 229 -11.45 -3.91 24.02
N SER A 230 -12.67 -4.29 23.63
CA SER A 230 -12.89 -5.10 22.42
C SER A 230 -12.87 -4.24 21.15
N VAL A 231 -12.00 -4.55 20.17
CA VAL A 231 -11.85 -3.75 18.94
C VAL A 231 -12.92 -4.07 17.90
N ASN A 232 -13.92 -3.19 17.80
CA ASN A 232 -15.04 -3.25 16.86
C ASN A 232 -14.63 -2.90 15.41
N ARG A 233 -13.84 -1.83 15.22
CA ARG A 233 -13.37 -1.37 13.89
C ARG A 233 -11.92 -0.93 13.96
N LEU A 234 -11.13 -1.24 12.93
CA LEU A 234 -9.69 -0.95 12.89
C LEU A 234 -9.27 -0.48 11.49
N ILE A 235 -9.05 0.84 11.37
CA ILE A 235 -8.72 1.53 10.12
C ILE A 235 -7.25 1.98 10.19
N ARG A 236 -6.37 1.54 9.27
CA ARG A 236 -5.02 2.12 9.17
C ARG A 236 -5.09 3.46 8.44
N THR A 237 -4.72 4.55 9.10
CA THR A 237 -4.80 5.92 8.57
C THR A 237 -3.47 6.48 8.06
N SER A 238 -2.33 5.96 8.54
CA SER A 238 -1.02 6.28 7.94
C SER A 238 -0.03 5.12 8.01
N TYR A 239 0.93 5.09 7.10
CA TYR A 239 2.10 4.23 7.11
C TYR A 239 3.35 5.08 6.81
N GLY A 240 4.12 5.40 7.85
CA GLY A 240 5.22 6.35 7.73
C GLY A 240 4.70 7.74 7.30
N PRO A 241 5.19 8.31 6.17
CA PRO A 241 4.74 9.59 5.65
C PRO A 241 3.45 9.48 4.81
N PHE A 242 3.09 8.28 4.35
CA PHE A 242 1.93 8.04 3.49
C PHE A 242 0.64 8.00 4.33
N GLN A 243 -0.40 8.67 3.87
CA GLN A 243 -1.67 8.86 4.58
C GLN A 243 -2.83 8.33 3.74
N LEU A 244 -3.92 7.94 4.40
CA LEU A 244 -5.12 7.46 3.70
C LEU A 244 -5.88 8.58 2.98
N GLY A 245 -5.80 9.82 3.48
CA GLY A 245 -6.51 10.97 2.91
C GLY A 245 -8.03 10.77 2.86
N GLU A 246 -8.61 11.15 1.74
CA GLU A 246 -10.06 11.02 1.44
C GLU A 246 -10.40 9.80 0.57
N LEU A 247 -9.40 8.95 0.27
CA LEU A 247 -9.52 7.74 -0.55
C LEU A 247 -10.60 6.81 0.06
N LYS A 248 -11.62 6.44 -0.72
CA LYS A 248 -12.74 5.60 -0.26
C LYS A 248 -12.37 4.10 -0.31
N PRO A 249 -13.04 3.22 0.47
CA PRO A 249 -12.80 1.78 0.39
C PRO A 249 -12.87 1.24 -1.05
N GLY A 250 -11.89 0.44 -1.44
CA GLY A 250 -11.70 -0.06 -2.82
C GLY A 250 -10.87 0.87 -3.72
N GLU A 251 -10.82 2.19 -3.45
CA GLU A 251 -10.08 3.13 -4.31
C GLU A 251 -8.56 2.99 -4.19
N VAL A 252 -7.87 3.25 -5.32
CA VAL A 252 -6.42 3.21 -5.47
C VAL A 252 -5.91 4.55 -6.04
N GLU A 253 -4.80 5.07 -5.52
CA GLU A 253 -4.12 6.28 -6.03
C GLU A 253 -2.62 6.02 -6.27
N GLU A 254 -2.07 6.36 -7.44
CA GLU A 254 -0.62 6.27 -7.68
C GLU A 254 0.15 7.43 -7.02
N VAL A 255 1.10 7.09 -6.15
CA VAL A 255 1.99 8.05 -5.50
C VAL A 255 3.00 8.56 -6.52
N LYS A 256 2.92 9.87 -6.81
CA LYS A 256 3.84 10.60 -7.70
C LYS A 256 5.30 10.23 -7.42
N ARG A 257 6.04 9.74 -8.43
CA ARG A 257 7.42 9.19 -8.31
C ARG A 257 8.37 10.08 -7.50
N LYS A 258 8.29 11.40 -7.66
CA LYS A 258 9.04 12.36 -6.83
C LYS A 258 8.80 12.14 -5.32
N VAL A 259 7.56 11.99 -4.88
CA VAL A 259 7.23 11.73 -3.47
C VAL A 259 7.81 10.38 -3.01
N VAL A 260 7.77 9.35 -3.86
CA VAL A 260 8.37 8.03 -3.56
C VAL A 260 9.88 8.15 -3.36
N ARG A 261 10.61 8.80 -4.27
CA ARG A 261 12.05 9.11 -4.11
C ARG A 261 12.31 9.91 -2.84
N ASP A 262 11.67 11.07 -2.74
CA ASP A 262 11.99 12.09 -1.73
C ASP A 262 11.66 11.59 -0.30
N GLN A 263 10.69 10.69 -0.14
CA GLN A 263 10.33 10.08 1.15
C GLN A 263 11.11 8.79 1.47
N LEU A 264 11.51 8.00 0.47
CA LEU A 264 12.20 6.73 0.70
C LEU A 264 13.73 6.83 0.57
N GLY A 265 14.27 7.95 0.07
CA GLY A 265 15.69 8.08 -0.24
C GLY A 265 16.16 6.99 -1.21
N ILE A 266 15.42 6.80 -2.31
CA ILE A 266 15.76 5.86 -3.39
C ILE A 266 16.03 6.68 -4.63
N GLU A 267 17.18 6.51 -5.27
CA GLU A 267 17.47 7.12 -6.57
C GLU A 267 16.63 6.45 -7.67
N LEU A 268 15.38 6.92 -7.79
CA LEU A 268 14.53 6.62 -8.93
C LEU A 268 15.05 7.41 -10.14
N VAL A 269 15.52 6.69 -11.15
CA VAL A 269 15.88 7.27 -12.44
C VAL A 269 14.62 7.87 -13.06
N ASP A 270 14.59 9.19 -13.23
CA ASP A 270 13.44 9.94 -13.75
C ASP A 270 13.29 9.74 -15.28
N ASN A 271 13.00 8.50 -15.71
CA ASN A 271 12.63 8.14 -17.08
C ASN A 271 11.27 8.72 -17.53
N SER A 272 10.74 9.72 -16.82
CA SER A 272 9.75 10.64 -17.36
C SER A 272 10.37 11.46 -18.49
N GLY A 273 9.78 11.44 -19.70
CA GLY A 273 10.29 12.12 -20.90
C GLY A 273 10.47 13.66 -20.82
N THR A 274 10.24 14.27 -19.65
CA THR A 274 10.87 15.54 -19.26
C THR A 274 12.40 15.39 -19.25
N ALA A 275 13.01 15.53 -20.43
CA ALA A 275 14.43 15.81 -20.56
C ALA A 275 14.81 16.90 -19.57
N ALA A 276 15.87 16.66 -18.78
CA ALA A 276 16.26 17.52 -17.68
C ALA A 276 16.34 18.97 -18.16
N LYS A 277 15.41 19.82 -17.69
CA LYS A 277 15.37 21.23 -18.06
C LYS A 277 16.63 21.89 -17.52
N LYS A 278 17.69 21.93 -18.36
CA LYS A 278 18.84 22.81 -18.19
C LYS A 278 18.26 24.16 -17.78
N LYS A 279 18.64 24.66 -16.59
CA LYS A 279 18.24 26.00 -16.14
C LYS A 279 18.46 26.93 -17.34
N PRO A 280 17.44 27.68 -17.81
CA PRO A 280 17.62 28.55 -18.96
C PRO A 280 18.80 29.46 -18.62
N SER A 281 19.88 29.37 -19.39
CA SER A 281 21.05 30.18 -19.14
C SER A 281 20.59 31.64 -19.21
N GLN A 282 20.99 32.43 -18.22
CA GLN A 282 20.72 33.86 -18.24
C GLN A 282 21.55 34.48 -19.36
N LEU A 283 21.00 34.44 -20.57
CA LEU A 283 21.41 35.26 -21.71
C LEU A 283 21.40 36.70 -21.23
N LYS A 284 22.58 37.20 -20.87
CA LYS A 284 22.81 38.59 -20.45
C LYS A 284 22.31 39.47 -21.59
N ARG A 285 21.12 40.05 -21.42
CA ARG A 285 20.54 41.00 -22.37
C ARG A 285 21.42 42.24 -22.35
N THR A 286 22.32 42.35 -23.33
CA THR A 286 23.03 43.59 -23.59
C THR A 286 22.00 44.69 -23.86
N PRO A 287 22.11 45.86 -23.22
CA PRO A 287 21.17 46.95 -23.45
C PRO A 287 21.35 47.46 -24.88
N ARG A 288 20.31 47.36 -25.70
CA ARG A 288 20.28 48.01 -27.02
C ARG A 288 20.18 49.52 -26.82
N LYS A 289 20.99 50.29 -27.57
CA LYS A 289 20.80 51.73 -27.72
C LYS A 289 19.41 52.00 -28.33
N PRO A 290 18.69 53.08 -27.94
CA PRO A 290 17.49 53.53 -28.65
C PRO A 290 17.83 53.91 -30.10
N GLY A 291 16.87 53.73 -31.03
CA GLY A 291 16.92 54.34 -32.37
C GLY A 291 16.90 53.42 -33.60
N ALA A 292 16.94 52.09 -33.45
CA ALA A 292 16.93 51.16 -34.59
C ALA A 292 15.56 50.44 -34.77
N PRO A 293 14.86 50.55 -35.92
CA PRO A 293 13.62 49.83 -36.18
C PRO A 293 13.86 48.33 -36.35
N GLY A 294 12.94 47.50 -35.83
CA GLY A 294 12.96 46.04 -36.00
C GLY A 294 12.01 45.57 -37.10
N PRO A 295 12.25 44.41 -37.72
CA PRO A 295 11.36 43.85 -38.75
C PRO A 295 9.98 43.51 -38.18
N GLY A 296 8.95 43.68 -39.01
CA GLY A 296 7.54 43.62 -38.59
C GLY A 296 7.04 42.24 -38.19
N ARG A 297 6.01 42.21 -37.34
CA ARG A 297 5.22 41.00 -37.03
C ARG A 297 4.09 40.83 -38.06
N PRO A 298 3.94 39.65 -38.69
CA PRO A 298 2.76 39.36 -39.51
C PRO A 298 1.47 39.21 -38.70
N GLY A 299 0.42 39.89 -39.16
CA GLY A 299 -1.00 39.48 -39.08
C GLY A 299 -1.62 39.10 -37.73
N LEU A 300 -2.37 40.04 -37.14
CA LEU A 300 -3.68 39.72 -36.55
C LEU A 300 -4.78 40.47 -37.34
N PRO A 301 -5.95 39.86 -37.60
CA PRO A 301 -7.05 40.55 -38.28
C PRO A 301 -7.68 41.64 -37.39
N LYS A 302 -8.17 42.72 -38.02
CA LYS A 302 -8.87 43.83 -37.34
C LYS A 302 -10.28 43.43 -36.90
N ALA A 303 -10.74 43.98 -35.77
CA ALA A 303 -12.16 44.03 -35.42
C ALA A 303 -12.84 45.25 -36.09
N PRO A 304 -14.14 45.16 -36.48
CA PRO A 304 -14.94 46.31 -36.91
C PRO A 304 -15.39 47.21 -35.75
N THR A 305 -15.85 48.43 -36.08
CA THR A 305 -16.22 49.51 -35.15
C THR A 305 -17.72 49.56 -34.80
N GLU A 306 -18.12 50.54 -33.98
CA GLU A 306 -19.40 50.57 -33.25
C GLU A 306 -20.61 51.17 -34.01
N LYS A 307 -21.83 50.71 -33.66
CA LYS A 307 -23.12 51.41 -33.34
C LYS A 307 -23.53 52.70 -34.10
N PRO A 308 -24.86 53.00 -34.30
CA PRO A 308 -25.90 52.85 -33.26
C PRO A 308 -27.38 52.52 -33.66
N SER A 309 -28.16 52.16 -32.63
CA SER A 309 -29.61 52.38 -32.38
C SER A 309 -30.68 52.22 -33.48
N ALA A 310 -31.64 51.28 -33.27
CA ALA A 310 -33.08 51.59 -33.09
C ALA A 310 -33.97 50.33 -32.85
N ALA A 311 -35.09 50.54 -32.12
CA ALA A 311 -36.38 49.81 -32.14
C ALA A 311 -36.51 48.27 -31.88
N LYS A 312 -37.67 47.93 -31.29
CA LYS A 312 -38.34 46.59 -31.18
C LYS A 312 -39.56 46.60 -32.15
N PRO A 313 -40.34 45.50 -32.42
CA PRO A 313 -40.55 44.31 -31.57
C PRO A 313 -40.81 42.93 -32.25
N ALA A 314 -41.03 41.92 -31.38
CA ALA A 314 -42.03 40.82 -31.47
C ALA A 314 -41.77 39.49 -32.23
N SER A 315 -42.38 38.45 -31.63
CA SER A 315 -42.71 37.09 -32.15
C SER A 315 -41.59 36.02 -32.25
N GLY A 316 -41.98 34.77 -31.98
CA GLY A 316 -41.12 33.57 -31.92
C GLY A 316 -41.47 32.68 -30.71
N LYS A 317 -41.85 31.40 -30.91
CA LYS A 317 -42.41 30.52 -29.85
C LYS A 317 -41.38 29.51 -29.28
N PRO A 318 -41.49 29.11 -28.00
CA PRO A 318 -40.61 28.12 -27.35
C PRO A 318 -41.25 26.73 -27.14
N LYS A 319 -40.43 25.70 -26.85
CA LYS A 319 -40.66 24.46 -26.02
C LYS A 319 -39.75 23.29 -26.49
N PRO A 320 -39.64 22.16 -25.77
CA PRO A 320 -40.24 21.80 -24.47
C PRO A 320 -39.25 21.40 -23.36
N GLY A 321 -39.63 21.63 -22.11
CA GLY A 321 -39.16 20.85 -20.95
C GLY A 321 -40.25 19.84 -20.53
N TYR A 322 -39.87 18.66 -20.06
CA TYR A 322 -40.81 17.62 -19.64
C TYR A 322 -41.46 17.93 -18.28
N GLY A 323 -42.79 17.79 -18.19
CA GLY A 323 -43.57 18.10 -16.99
C GLY A 323 -43.89 16.88 -16.12
N LYS A 324 -44.06 17.10 -14.81
CA LYS A 324 -44.68 16.14 -13.89
C LYS A 324 -46.21 16.23 -13.99
N SER A 325 -46.92 15.11 -13.90
CA SER A 325 -48.32 15.11 -13.46
C SER A 325 -48.72 13.80 -12.77
N LYS A 326 -49.78 13.91 -11.96
CA LYS A 326 -50.48 12.94 -11.10
C LYS A 326 -51.91 13.52 -10.93
N PRO A 327 -52.90 12.82 -10.33
CA PRO A 327 -53.05 11.39 -10.07
C PRO A 327 -54.44 10.86 -10.53
N SER A 328 -54.78 9.59 -10.26
CA SER A 328 -56.05 9.17 -9.61
C SER A 328 -56.15 7.63 -9.53
N ARG A 329 -57.20 7.12 -8.87
CA ARG A 329 -57.42 5.71 -8.50
C ARG A 329 -58.93 5.43 -8.42
N PRO A 330 -59.38 4.22 -8.79
CA PRO A 330 -60.58 3.62 -8.19
C PRO A 330 -60.34 2.19 -7.67
N THR A 331 -61.40 1.54 -7.18
CA THR A 331 -61.44 0.22 -6.53
C THR A 331 -62.85 -0.38 -6.69
N SER A 332 -63.07 -1.69 -6.82
CA SER A 332 -62.12 -2.83 -6.93
C SER A 332 -62.78 -3.96 -7.79
N ASP A 333 -62.99 -5.25 -7.48
CA ASP A 333 -62.66 -6.17 -6.37
C ASP A 333 -62.91 -7.65 -6.79
N SER A 334 -62.82 -8.57 -5.84
CA SER A 334 -63.42 -9.92 -5.78
C SER A 334 -62.60 -11.15 -6.27
N THR A 335 -62.71 -12.21 -5.45
CA THR A 335 -62.75 -13.65 -5.80
C THR A 335 -61.47 -14.40 -6.26
N ALA A 336 -60.61 -14.77 -5.29
CA ALA A 336 -60.30 -16.16 -4.84
C ALA A 336 -59.97 -17.33 -5.83
N PRO A 337 -59.41 -18.49 -5.39
CA PRO A 337 -58.38 -18.76 -4.36
C PRO A 337 -57.35 -19.89 -4.78
N ARG A 338 -56.56 -20.41 -3.80
CA ARG A 338 -55.68 -21.62 -3.80
C ARG A 338 -54.18 -21.34 -4.13
N LYS A 339 -53.20 -22.03 -3.53
CA LYS A 339 -53.19 -23.10 -2.49
C LYS A 339 -51.90 -23.04 -1.64
N PHE A 340 -51.95 -23.52 -0.39
CA PHE A 340 -50.79 -23.62 0.51
C PHE A 340 -49.96 -24.90 0.27
N GLY A 341 -48.64 -24.83 0.56
CA GLY A 341 -47.70 -25.96 0.51
C GLY A 341 -47.05 -26.25 1.87
N THR A 342 -47.25 -27.47 2.36
CA THR A 342 -47.02 -28.01 3.71
C THR A 342 -45.65 -27.72 4.38
N ARG A 343 -45.69 -27.42 5.69
CA ARG A 343 -44.54 -27.39 6.61
C ARG A 343 -44.39 -28.72 7.36
N VAL A 344 -43.28 -29.43 7.20
CA VAL A 344 -43.00 -30.66 7.96
C VAL A 344 -42.45 -30.31 9.36
N LYS A 345 -43.03 -30.90 10.41
CA LYS A 345 -42.40 -31.03 11.73
C LYS A 345 -41.69 -32.38 11.79
N SER A 346 -40.51 -32.42 12.40
CA SER A 346 -39.92 -33.66 12.94
C SER A 346 -39.89 -33.56 14.46
N THR A 347 -40.18 -34.67 15.14
CA THR A 347 -40.28 -34.75 16.60
C THR A 347 -39.29 -35.76 17.16
N ARG A 348 -38.74 -35.44 18.33
CA ARG A 348 -38.15 -36.38 19.31
C ARG A 348 -39.17 -37.50 19.64
N LYS A 349 -38.86 -38.66 20.25
CA LYS A 349 -37.69 -39.21 21.00
C LYS A 349 -37.76 -40.78 20.83
N PRO A 350 -37.23 -41.71 21.67
CA PRO A 350 -36.54 -41.62 22.98
C PRO A 350 -35.07 -41.17 22.92
#